data_AF-A0A7S1VSU2-F1
#
_entry.id   AF-A0A7S1VSU2-F1
#
_cell.length_a   1.000
_cell.length_b   1.000
_cell.length_c   1.000
_cell.angle_alpha   90.00
_cell.angle_beta   90.00
_cell.angle_gamma   90.00
#
_symmetry.space_group_name_H-M   'P 1'
#
loop_
_entity.id
_entity.type
_entity.pdbx_description
1 polymer ?
#
loop_
_entity_poly.entity_id
_entity_poly.type
_entity_poly.pdbx_seq_one_letter_code
_entity_poly.pdbx_strand_id
1 'polypeptide(L)'
;TPLQCRALFDYEAMDDGEISFSAGDVISQVTQDDEVWWSGQVGSAGTRGTFPASFVVALAPSTGPSDAPLTPTATRRAVTSLTPRQRSQSDADRRSELLELKATLGTRLREA
;
A
#
# COMPACT_ATOMS: atom_id res chain seq x y z
N THR A 1 -8.47 12.93 -12.92
CA THR A 1 -9.14 12.66 -11.64
C THR A 1 -8.25 11.72 -10.85
N PRO A 2 -7.88 12.02 -9.60
CA PRO A 2 -7.09 11.08 -8.81
C PRO A 2 -7.85 9.76 -8.64
N LEU A 3 -7.14 8.63 -8.66
CA LEU A 3 -7.75 7.33 -8.42
C LEU A 3 -8.27 7.27 -6.98
N GLN A 4 -9.42 6.64 -6.83
CA GLN A 4 -10.06 6.40 -5.54
C GLN A 4 -10.46 4.93 -5.46
N CYS A 5 -10.50 4.39 -4.25
CA CYS A 5 -11.08 3.09 -3.97
C CYS A 5 -11.98 3.17 -2.74
N ARG A 6 -12.86 2.19 -2.59
CA ARG A 6 -13.69 2.03 -1.40
C ARG A 6 -13.25 0.78 -0.65
N ALA A 7 -13.08 0.90 0.66
CA ALA A 7 -12.81 -0.22 1.54
C ALA A 7 -14.00 -1.19 1.57
N LEU A 8 -13.71 -2.49 1.41
CA LEU A 8 -14.69 -3.57 1.54
C LEU A 8 -14.72 -4.14 2.97
N PHE A 9 -13.59 -4.03 3.67
CA PHE A 9 -13.40 -4.56 5.02
C PHE A 9 -12.62 -3.55 5.87
N ASP A 10 -12.73 -3.70 7.19
CA ASP A 10 -11.89 -2.97 8.13
C ASP A 10 -10.44 -3.44 8.01
N TYR A 11 -9.50 -2.50 8.13
CA TYR A 11 -8.07 -2.76 8.16
C TYR A 11 -7.42 -1.91 9.26
N GLU A 12 -6.58 -2.55 10.07
CA GLU A 12 -5.78 -1.89 11.10
C GLU A 12 -4.32 -1.91 10.63
N ALA A 13 -3.71 -0.73 10.52
CA ALA A 13 -2.30 -0.58 10.19
C ALA A 13 -1.43 -1.38 11.16
N MET A 14 -0.52 -2.17 10.63
CA MET A 14 0.38 -3.00 11.43
C MET A 14 1.72 -2.32 11.71
N ASP A 15 2.11 -1.37 10.85
CA ASP A 15 3.36 -0.61 10.92
C ASP A 15 3.13 0.88 10.58
N ASP A 16 4.08 1.75 10.92
CA ASP A 16 4.01 3.20 10.71
C ASP A 16 3.86 3.64 9.23
N GLY A 17 4.16 2.74 8.29
CA GLY A 17 4.01 2.97 6.84
C GLY A 17 2.64 2.60 6.26
N GLU A 18 1.71 2.12 7.09
CA GLU A 18 0.38 1.66 6.70
C GLU A 18 -0.72 2.61 7.17
N ILE A 19 -1.92 2.47 6.59
CA ILE A 19 -3.10 3.24 7.01
C ILE A 19 -4.23 2.33 7.47
N SER A 20 -4.84 2.67 8.61
CA SER A 20 -6.08 2.05 9.07
C SER A 20 -7.30 2.66 8.39
N PHE A 21 -8.32 1.85 8.11
CA PHE A 21 -9.60 2.31 7.56
C PHE A 21 -10.72 1.34 7.91
N SER A 22 -11.95 1.82 7.87
CA SER A 22 -13.16 0.99 8.09
C SER A 22 -13.81 0.62 6.76
N ALA A 23 -14.57 -0.47 6.75
CA ALA A 23 -15.38 -0.86 5.60
C ALA A 23 -16.31 0.30 5.19
N GLY A 24 -16.31 0.62 3.90
CA GLY A 24 -17.05 1.75 3.33
C GLY A 24 -16.25 3.04 3.21
N ASP A 25 -15.10 3.18 3.87
CA ASP A 25 -14.25 4.36 3.74
C ASP A 25 -13.75 4.53 2.30
N VAL A 26 -13.65 5.79 1.87
CA VAL A 26 -13.06 6.15 0.57
C VAL A 26 -11.60 6.53 0.77
N ILE A 27 -10.72 5.79 0.10
CA ILE A 27 -9.29 6.08 0.05
C ILE A 27 -9.02 6.83 -1.25
N SER A 28 -8.31 7.95 -1.12
CA SER A 28 -8.03 8.87 -2.22
C SER A 28 -6.55 8.85 -2.60
N GLN A 29 -6.22 9.44 -3.75
CA GLN A 29 -4.84 9.51 -4.27
C GLN A 29 -4.18 8.12 -4.39
N VAL A 30 -4.96 7.13 -4.82
CA VAL A 30 -4.51 5.73 -4.86
C VAL A 30 -3.43 5.54 -5.93
N THR A 31 -2.32 4.91 -5.57
CA THR A 31 -1.29 4.41 -6.49
C THR A 31 -1.27 2.88 -6.45
N GLN A 32 -1.25 2.25 -7.62
CA GLN A 32 -1.23 0.79 -7.81
C GLN A 32 0.11 0.37 -8.42
N ASP A 33 1.22 0.73 -7.76
CA ASP A 33 2.58 0.41 -8.19
C ASP A 33 2.95 -1.07 -7.99
N ASP A 34 2.17 -1.80 -7.20
CA ASP A 34 2.30 -3.23 -6.93
C ASP A 34 0.92 -3.93 -7.04
N GLU A 35 0.92 -5.23 -7.29
CA GLU A 35 -0.31 -6.03 -7.43
C GLU A 35 -0.93 -6.35 -6.06
N VAL A 36 -0.10 -6.42 -5.02
CA VAL A 36 -0.52 -6.88 -3.69
C VAL A 36 -0.78 -5.72 -2.73
N TRP A 37 0.00 -4.64 -2.84
CA TRP A 37 -0.04 -3.49 -1.94
C TRP A 37 -0.20 -2.19 -2.69
N TRP A 38 -1.23 -1.43 -2.36
CA TRP A 38 -1.45 -0.10 -2.91
C TRP A 38 -1.09 0.96 -1.88
N SER A 39 -0.88 2.18 -2.33
CA SER A 39 -0.75 3.34 -1.45
C SER A 39 -1.87 4.34 -1.66
N GLY A 40 -2.23 5.09 -0.63
CA GLY A 40 -3.29 6.08 -0.71
C GLY A 40 -3.46 6.85 0.59
N GLN A 41 -4.46 7.73 0.61
CA GLN A 41 -4.74 8.62 1.73
C GLN A 41 -6.17 8.40 2.24
N VAL A 42 -6.30 8.13 3.54
CA VAL A 42 -7.59 7.99 4.22
C VAL A 42 -8.03 9.30 4.85
N GLY A 43 -9.29 9.69 4.62
CA GLY A 43 -9.90 10.89 5.18
C GLY A 43 -9.27 12.22 4.74
N SER A 44 -9.85 13.32 5.25
CA SER A 44 -9.41 14.69 4.94
C SER A 44 -8.10 15.08 5.64
N ALA A 45 -7.67 14.30 6.64
CA ALA A 45 -6.59 14.63 7.57
C ALA A 45 -5.16 14.26 7.10
N GLY A 46 -4.99 13.73 5.88
CA GLY A 46 -3.66 13.68 5.25
C GLY A 46 -2.83 12.42 5.51
N THR A 47 -3.29 11.45 6.29
CA THR A 47 -2.49 10.25 6.57
C THR A 47 -2.41 9.36 5.33
N ARG A 48 -1.20 9.27 4.78
CA ARG A 48 -0.87 8.44 3.61
C ARG A 48 -0.07 7.23 4.04
N GLY A 49 -0.40 6.07 3.46
CA GLY A 49 0.34 4.84 3.70
C GLY A 49 -0.08 3.74 2.73
N THR A 50 0.47 2.56 2.97
CA THR A 50 0.17 1.37 2.19
C THR A 50 -0.94 0.53 2.81
N PHE A 51 -1.62 -0.25 1.96
CA PHE A 51 -2.68 -1.17 2.36
C PHE A 51 -2.84 -2.29 1.32
N PRO A 52 -3.40 -3.46 1.71
CA PRO A 52 -3.59 -4.58 0.80
C PRO A 52 -4.66 -4.29 -0.25
N ALA A 53 -4.33 -4.51 -1.53
CA ALA A 53 -5.25 -4.30 -2.65
C ALA A 53 -6.53 -5.15 -2.53
N SER A 54 -6.45 -6.32 -1.90
CA SER A 54 -7.57 -7.25 -1.71
C SER A 54 -8.65 -6.76 -0.73
N PHE A 55 -8.41 -5.66 -0.01
CA PHE A 55 -9.35 -5.09 0.96
C PHE A 55 -10.20 -3.96 0.39
N VAL A 56 -9.96 -3.58 -0.87
CA VAL A 56 -10.59 -2.42 -1.49
C VAL A 56 -11.14 -2.75 -2.88
N VAL A 57 -12.03 -1.91 -3.37
CA VAL A 57 -12.48 -1.93 -4.77
C VAL A 57 -12.22 -0.58 -5.42
N ALA A 58 -11.58 -0.59 -6.59
CA ALA A 58 -11.32 0.64 -7.34
C ALA A 58 -12.64 1.31 -7.75
N LEU A 59 -12.77 2.60 -7.47
CA LEU A 59 -13.86 3.43 -7.96
C LEU A 59 -13.46 3.98 -9.33
N ALA A 60 -13.56 3.14 -10.36
CA ALA A 60 -13.30 3.58 -11.72
C ALA A 60 -14.27 4.71 -12.10
N PRO A 61 -13.82 5.73 -12.88
CA PRO A 61 -14.75 6.56 -13.63
C PRO A 61 -15.39 5.65 -14.70
N SER A 62 -16.55 5.09 -14.36
CA SER A 62 -17.30 4.13 -15.18
C SER A 62 -17.28 4.47 -16.66
N THR A 63 -16.53 3.70 -17.45
CA THR A 63 -16.62 3.69 -18.91
C THR A 63 -16.79 2.23 -19.36
N GLY A 64 -18.03 1.73 -19.31
CA GLY A 64 -18.44 0.46 -19.91
C GLY A 64 -18.53 -0.76 -18.97
N PRO A 65 -19.42 -1.74 -19.26
CA PRO A 65 -19.74 -2.84 -18.37
C PRO A 65 -18.67 -3.94 -18.49
N SER A 66 -17.69 -3.93 -17.59
CA SER A 66 -16.81 -5.10 -17.40
C SER A 66 -17.35 -5.93 -16.26
N ASP A 67 -18.13 -6.93 -16.64
CA ASP A 67 -18.60 -8.05 -15.83
C ASP A 67 -17.40 -8.82 -15.25
N ALA A 68 -17.14 -8.66 -13.96
CA ALA A 68 -16.47 -9.66 -13.13
C ALA A 68 -16.74 -9.35 -11.65
N PRO A 69 -17.64 -10.09 -10.99
CA PRO A 69 -17.75 -10.02 -9.54
C PRO A 69 -16.54 -10.76 -8.95
N LEU A 70 -15.45 -10.04 -8.69
CA LEU A 70 -14.45 -10.50 -7.73
C LEU A 70 -15.12 -10.45 -6.36
N THR A 71 -15.85 -11.51 -6.02
CA THR A 71 -16.33 -11.76 -4.67
C THR A 71 -15.11 -12.07 -3.81
N PRO A 72 -14.71 -11.22 -2.86
CA PRO A 72 -13.75 -11.66 -1.86
C PRO A 72 -14.55 -12.55 -0.91
N THR A 73 -14.26 -13.85 -0.91
CA THR A 73 -14.71 -14.77 0.15
C THR A 73 -13.99 -14.35 1.44
N ALA A 74 -14.53 -13.35 2.12
CA ALA A 74 -14.04 -12.90 3.42
C ALA A 74 -14.73 -13.74 4.50
N THR A 75 -14.09 -14.87 4.84
CA THR A 75 -14.43 -15.57 6.08
C THR A 75 -14.06 -14.67 7.26
N ARG A 76 -15.09 -14.20 7.94
CA ARG A 76 -15.04 -13.23 9.03
C ARG A 76 -14.34 -13.82 10.26
N ARG A 77 -13.15 -13.30 10.58
CA ARG A 77 -12.52 -13.02 11.89
C ARG A 77 -11.02 -13.34 11.86
N ALA A 78 -10.24 -12.33 12.28
CA ALA A 78 -8.82 -12.37 12.60
C ALA A 78 -7.86 -12.71 11.45
N VAL A 79 -7.62 -11.74 10.56
CA VAL A 79 -6.37 -11.71 9.77
C VAL A 79 -5.21 -11.18 10.61
N THR A 80 -4.98 -11.73 11.81
CA THR A 80 -3.88 -11.31 12.71
C THR A 80 -2.57 -12.03 12.36
N SER A 81 -2.35 -12.56 11.15
CA SER A 81 -1.08 -13.29 10.88
C SER A 81 -0.69 -13.62 9.44
N LEU A 82 -1.40 -13.22 8.38
CA LEU A 82 -1.09 -13.74 7.03
C LEU A 82 -1.09 -12.70 5.89
N THR A 83 -0.56 -11.50 6.11
CA THR A 83 -0.20 -10.59 5.00
C THR A 83 1.31 -10.66 4.72
N PRO A 84 1.76 -11.05 3.50
CA PRO A 84 3.17 -11.43 3.22
C PRO A 84 4.24 -10.32 3.27
N ARG A 85 4.00 -9.15 3.87
CA ARG A 85 4.95 -8.02 3.80
C ARG A 85 6.07 -8.03 4.83
N GLN A 86 6.17 -9.05 5.69
CA GLN A 86 7.30 -9.15 6.64
C GLN A 86 8.67 -9.35 5.95
N ARG A 87 8.74 -9.68 4.65
CA ARG A 87 10.02 -9.91 3.96
C ARG A 87 10.52 -8.72 3.13
N SER A 88 9.73 -7.65 2.96
CA SER A 88 10.07 -6.57 2.02
C SER A 88 10.63 -5.31 2.68
N GLN A 89 10.47 -5.12 3.99
CA GLN A 89 11.13 -3.99 4.69
C GLN A 89 12.65 -4.16 4.74
N SER A 90 13.14 -5.40 4.87
CA SER A 90 14.58 -5.68 4.82
C SER A 90 15.23 -5.36 3.45
N ASP A 91 14.46 -5.25 2.36
CA ASP A 91 14.99 -4.87 1.05
C ASP A 91 15.01 -3.34 0.84
N ALA A 92 14.08 -2.60 1.44
CA ALA A 92 14.06 -1.14 1.41
C ALA A 92 15.16 -0.56 2.32
N ASP A 93 15.30 -1.07 3.54
CA ASP A 93 16.38 -0.67 4.45
C ASP A 93 17.77 -0.99 3.90
N ARG A 94 17.95 -2.18 3.30
CA ARG A 94 19.22 -2.54 2.63
C ARG A 94 19.52 -1.66 1.43
N ARG A 95 18.51 -1.14 0.74
CA ARG A 95 18.71 -0.19 -0.38
C ARG A 95 19.16 1.18 0.12
N SER A 96 18.64 1.66 1.24
CA SER A 96 19.07 2.91 1.86
C SER A 96 20.52 2.81 2.35
N GLU A 97 20.87 1.75 3.08
CA GLU A 97 22.24 1.51 3.55
C GLU A 97 23.22 1.35 2.36
N LEU A 98 22.80 0.68 1.28
CA LEU A 98 23.61 0.53 0.08
C LEU A 98 23.79 1.87 -0.67
N LEU A 99 22.78 2.75 -0.70
CA LEU A 99 22.94 4.09 -1.29
C LEU A 99 23.93 4.93 -0.48
N GLU A 100 23.90 4.83 0.84
CA GLU A 100 24.78 5.56 1.75
C GLU A 100 26.22 5.04 1.72
N LEU A 101 26.38 3.71 1.61
CA LEU A 101 27.67 3.06 1.36
C LEU A 101 28.25 3.46 0.00
N LYS A 102 27.41 3.54 -1.05
CA LYS A 102 27.85 3.98 -2.39
C LYS A 102 28.22 5.45 -2.43
N ALA A 103 27.47 6.31 -1.73
CA ALA A 103 27.79 7.74 -1.61
C ALA A 103 29.13 7.94 -0.88
N THR A 104 29.33 7.25 0.24
CA THR A 104 30.57 7.35 1.04
C THR A 104 31.79 6.80 0.29
N LEU A 105 31.65 5.67 -0.41
CA LEU A 105 32.74 5.08 -1.20
C LEU A 105 33.06 5.93 -2.44
N GLY A 106 32.04 6.57 -3.05
CA GLY A 106 32.20 7.47 -4.18
C GLY A 106 32.98 8.75 -3.85
N THR A 107 32.87 9.26 -2.62
CA THR A 107 33.62 10.42 -2.15
C THR A 107 35.08 10.07 -1.84
N ARG A 108 35.34 8.89 -1.26
CA ARG A 108 36.71 8.43 -0.95
C ARG A 108 37.56 8.10 -2.18
N LEU A 109 36.94 7.88 -3.34
CA LEU A 109 37.65 7.67 -4.61
C LEU A 109 38.02 8.97 -5.35
N ARG A 110 37.63 10.15 -4.83
CA ARG A 110 37.96 11.46 -5.42
C ARG A 110 39.07 12.21 -4.68
N GLU A 111 39.55 11.68 -3.56
CA GLU A 111 40.60 12.28 -2.73
C GLU A 111 41.89 11.43 -2.68
N ALA A 112 42.08 10.51 -3.64
CA ALA A 112 43.33 9.80 -3.90
C ALA A 112 43.86 10.15 -5.29
#